data_AF-A0A967L2T2-F1
#
_entry.id   AF-A0A967L2T2-F1
#
_cell.length_a   1.000
_cell.length_b   1.000
_cell.length_c   1.000
_cell.angle_alpha   90.00
_cell.angle_beta   90.00
_cell.angle_gamma   90.00
#
_symmetry.space_group_name_H-M   'P 1'
#
loop_
_entity.id
_entity.type
_entity.pdbx_description
1 polymer ?
#
loop_
_entity_poly.entity_id
_entity_poly.type
_entity_poly.pdbx_seq_one_letter_code
_entity_poly.pdbx_strand_id
1 'polypeptide(L)' 'ISWSHDEVEARLRDIMKRIHAQCVAHGRGDSGHIDYVRGANIAGFLKVADAMLAYGAV' A
#
# COMPACT_ATOMS: atom_id res chain seq x y z
N ILE A 1 14.65 22.35 7.52
CA ILE A 1 13.30 21.97 7.97
C ILE A 1 13.39 20.54 8.48
N SER A 2 13.09 20.30 9.76
CA SER A 2 13.00 18.96 10.35
C SER A 2 11.62 18.83 10.98
N TRP A 3 10.98 17.67 10.81
CA TRP A 3 9.73 17.38 11.51
C TRP A 3 10.00 17.08 12.98
N SER A 4 9.00 17.38 13.81
CA SER A 4 8.92 16.92 15.18
C SER A 4 8.64 15.41 15.23
N HIS A 5 8.94 14.80 16.37
CA HIS A 5 8.63 13.39 16.62
C HIS A 5 7.14 13.07 16.40
N ASP A 6 6.25 13.93 16.89
CA ASP A 6 4.80 13.72 16.82
C ASP A 6 4.28 13.78 15.37
N GLU A 7 4.86 14.66 14.55
CA GLU A 7 4.56 14.69 13.11
C GLU A 7 5.04 13.43 12.40
N VAL A 8 6.21 12.92 12.76
CA VAL A 8 6.75 11.66 12.21
C VAL A 8 5.85 10.48 12.58
N GLU A 9 5.46 10.37 13.85
CA GLU A 9 4.57 9.31 14.35
C GLU A 9 3.19 9.36 13.67
N ALA A 10 2.60 10.56 13.54
CA ALA A 10 1.31 10.73 12.87
C ALA A 10 1.38 10.28 11.40
N ARG A 11 2.44 10.67 10.69
CA ARG A 11 2.67 10.27 9.29
C ARG A 11 2.90 8.77 9.16
N LEU A 12 3.72 8.18 10.02
CA LEU A 12 3.99 6.75 10.02
C LEU A 12 2.70 5.97 10.25
N ARG A 13 1.89 6.36 11.24
CA ARG A 13 0.60 5.72 11.54
C ARG A 13 -0.35 5.80 10.35
N ASP A 14 -0.40 6.93 9.65
CA ASP A 14 -1.20 7.06 8.44
C ASP A 14 -0.67 6.16 7.31
N ILE A 15 0.64 6.14 7.07
CA ILE A 15 1.29 5.25 6.09
C ILE A 15 0.93 3.79 6.36
N MET A 16 1.04 3.34 7.61
CA MET A 16 0.74 1.96 7.99
C MET A 16 -0.74 1.61 7.81
N LYS A 17 -1.67 2.53 8.13
CA LYS A 17 -3.10 2.34 7.85
C LYS A 17 -3.39 2.18 6.37
N ARG A 18 -2.76 3.00 5.51
CA ARG A 18 -2.91 2.88 4.06
C ARG A 18 -2.36 1.55 3.55
N ILE A 19 -1.17 1.13 4.00
CA ILE A 19 -0.60 -0.18 3.64
C ILE A 19 -1.55 -1.31 4.02
N HIS A 20 -2.07 -1.30 5.25
CA HIS A 20 -3.04 -2.29 5.70
C HIS A 20 -4.29 -2.32 4.81
N ALA A 21 -4.89 -1.15 4.52
CA ALA A 21 -6.08 -1.06 3.69
C ALA A 21 -5.86 -1.65 2.28
N GLN A 22 -4.68 -1.44 1.68
CA GLN A 22 -4.32 -2.04 0.39
C GLN A 22 -4.21 -3.57 0.50
N CYS A 23 -3.57 -4.09 1.54
CA CYS A 23 -3.50 -5.54 1.77
C CYS A 23 -4.89 -6.16 1.98
N VAL A 24 -5.79 -5.49 2.69
CA VAL A 24 -7.18 -5.96 2.87
C VAL A 24 -7.94 -5.97 1.55
N ALA A 25 -7.82 -4.90 0.75
CA ALA A 25 -8.53 -4.77 -0.52
C ALA A 25 -8.12 -5.84 -1.54
N HIS A 26 -6.84 -6.21 -1.56
CA HIS A 26 -6.29 -7.13 -2.58
C HIS A 26 -5.97 -8.54 -2.05
N GLY A 27 -5.97 -8.73 -0.73
CA GLY A 27 -5.60 -10.00 -0.09
C GLY A 27 -6.77 -10.74 0.56
N ARG A 28 -7.97 -10.16 0.60
CA ARG A 28 -9.15 -10.82 1.17
C ARG A 28 -9.62 -11.96 0.27
N GLY A 29 -9.60 -13.18 0.80
CA GLY A 29 -10.20 -14.35 0.16
C GLY A 29 -11.65 -14.58 0.56
N ASP A 30 -12.28 -15.57 -0.07
CA ASP A 30 -13.72 -15.88 0.10
C ASP A 30 -14.10 -16.28 1.53
N SER A 31 -13.16 -16.81 2.30
CA SER A 31 -13.34 -17.17 3.72
C SER A 31 -13.26 -15.98 4.68
N GLY A 32 -13.02 -14.76 4.18
CA GLY A 32 -12.80 -13.56 4.98
C GLY A 32 -11.39 -13.43 5.56
N HIS A 33 -10.54 -14.45 5.41
CA HIS A 33 -9.10 -14.37 5.74
C HIS A 33 -8.38 -13.38 4.81
N ILE A 34 -7.39 -12.67 5.36
CA ILE A 34 -6.60 -11.68 4.62
C ILE A 34 -5.17 -12.20 4.48
N ASP A 35 -4.79 -12.53 3.24
CA ASP A 35 -3.43 -12.86 2.86
C ASP A 35 -2.65 -11.56 2.56
N TYR A 36 -1.87 -11.12 3.54
CA TYR A 36 -1.09 -9.88 3.42
C TYR A 36 0.04 -9.95 2.40
N VAL A 37 0.63 -11.15 2.19
CA VAL A 37 1.72 -11.31 1.22
C VAL A 37 1.15 -11.15 -0.19
N ARG A 38 0.04 -11.84 -0.48
CA ARG A 38 -0.68 -11.69 -1.73
C ARG A 38 -1.17 -10.26 -1.93
N GLY A 39 -1.84 -9.69 -0.93
CA GLY A 39 -2.39 -8.33 -1.00
C GLY A 39 -1.31 -7.27 -1.25
N ALA A 40 -0.19 -7.34 -0.54
CA ALA A 40 0.93 -6.42 -0.71
C ALA A 40 1.55 -6.52 -2.12
N ASN A 41 1.75 -7.73 -2.63
CA ASN A 41 2.32 -7.95 -3.95
C ASN A 41 1.41 -7.43 -5.07
N ILE A 42 0.11 -7.70 -4.99
CA ILE A 42 -0.88 -7.21 -5.98
C ILE A 42 -0.94 -5.68 -5.95
N ALA A 43 -1.08 -5.08 -4.76
CA ALA A 43 -1.17 -3.63 -4.63
C ALA A 43 0.10 -2.91 -5.11
N GLY A 44 1.27 -3.44 -4.75
CA GLY A 44 2.56 -2.92 -5.18
C GLY A 44 2.75 -3.02 -6.70
N PHE A 45 2.36 -4.16 -7.28
CA PHE A 45 2.43 -4.37 -8.72
C PHE A 45 1.51 -3.41 -9.48
N LEU A 46 0.24 -3.28 -9.10
CA LEU A 46 -0.72 -2.37 -9.73
C LEU A 46 -0.20 -0.94 -9.76
N LYS A 47 0.32 -0.44 -8.63
CA LYS A 47 0.85 0.93 -8.55
C LYS A 47 1.98 1.18 -9.54
N VAL A 48 2.88 0.21 -9.73
CA VAL A 48 4.00 0.35 -10.67
C VAL A 48 3.52 0.15 -12.11
N ALA A 49 2.65 -0.83 -12.36
CA ALA A 49 2.09 -1.12 -13.68
C ALA A 49 1.28 0.08 -14.22
N ASP A 50 0.44 0.69 -13.39
CA ASP A 50 -0.34 1.89 -13.75
C ASP A 50 0.58 3.05 -14.13
N ALA A 51 1.67 3.25 -13.38
CA ALA A 51 2.67 4.26 -13.70
C ALA A 51 3.38 3.94 -15.04
N MET A 52 3.79 2.69 -15.25
CA MET A 52 4.42 2.27 -16.51
C MET A 52 3.49 2.45 -17.72
N LEU A 53 2.20 2.17 -17.57
CA LEU A 53 1.20 2.39 -18.63
C LEU A 53 0.98 3.89 -18.90
N ALA A 54 0.91 4.71 -17.86
CA ALA A 54 0.66 6.15 -17.99
C ALA A 54 1.84 6.93 -18.61
N TYR A 55 3.08 6.56 -18.26
CA TYR A 55 4.28 7.22 -18.76
C TYR A 55 4.88 6.56 -20.02
N GLY A 56 4.30 5.44 -20.46
CA GLY A 56 4.80 4.63 -21.57
C GLY A 56 5.97 3.73 -21.14
N ALA A 57 6.19 2.66 -21.91
CA ALA A 57 7.44 1.92 -21.82
C ALA A 57 8.57 2.82 -22.36
N VAL A 58 9.48 3.25 -21.48
CA VAL A 58 10.74 3.88 -21.87
C VAL A 58 11.65 2.84 -22.51
#